data_AF-A0A3C1IF10-F1
#
_entry.id   AF-A0A3C1IF10-F1
#
_cell.length_a   1.000
_cell.length_b   1.000
_cell.length_c   1.000
_cell.angle_alpha   90.00
_cell.angle_beta   90.00
_cell.angle_gamma   90.00
#
_symmetry.space_group_name_H-M   'P 1'
#
loop_
_entity.id
_entity.type
_entity.pdbx_description
1 polymer ?
#
loop_
_entity_poly.entity_id
_entity_poly.type
_entity_poly.pdbx_seq_one_letter_code
_entity_poly.pdbx_strand_id
1 'polypeptide(L)'
;MTPAAQTFEPQADPMALRNAFLKWQCLTRQISVRQNQGRPDEAVTPAVILKGQTEPYDHIITVLSKTPQQSLLPELQHLVRRTLDPAQRRQKALELLSETYYQKPMSFSDILTATFPPQSPRAAAIRKAGHCRLVFSGYGQSYQIECKIWALTKKNTLYQATFWHNLLFNPALHPDTMILGFEPDWTKSTSEPLV
;
A
#
# COMPACT_ATOMS: atom_id res chain seq x y z
N MET A 1 -50.35 -8.70 3.47
CA MET A 1 -49.07 -8.70 2.74
C MET A 1 -48.26 -7.52 3.24
N THR A 2 -47.32 -7.76 4.15
CA THR A 2 -46.46 -6.72 4.73
C THR A 2 -45.26 -6.52 3.80
N PRO A 3 -44.89 -5.29 3.42
CA PRO A 3 -43.68 -5.10 2.62
C PRO A 3 -42.47 -5.45 3.49
N ALA A 4 -41.55 -6.23 2.94
CA ALA A 4 -40.26 -6.48 3.57
C ALA A 4 -39.54 -5.14 3.75
N ALA A 5 -39.22 -4.80 4.99
CA ALA A 5 -38.34 -3.68 5.30
C ALA A 5 -37.00 -3.95 4.63
N GLN A 6 -36.63 -3.13 3.64
CA GLN A 6 -35.27 -3.07 3.15
C GLN A 6 -34.42 -2.54 4.29
N THR A 7 -33.67 -3.42 4.95
CA THR A 7 -32.61 -3.04 5.87
C THR A 7 -31.58 -2.25 5.06
N PHE A 8 -31.61 -0.93 5.18
CA PHE A 8 -30.50 -0.08 4.76
C PHE A 8 -29.35 -0.41 5.69
N GLU A 9 -28.41 -1.26 5.24
CA GLU A 9 -27.14 -1.40 5.93
C GLU A 9 -26.46 -0.03 5.93
N PRO A 10 -25.98 0.47 7.09
CA PRO A 10 -25.28 1.74 7.14
C PRO A 10 -23.98 1.61 6.33
N GLN A 11 -23.97 2.25 5.16
CA GLN A 11 -22.78 2.35 4.33
C GLN A 11 -21.93 3.52 4.87
N ALA A 12 -20.66 3.24 5.21
CA ALA A 12 -19.73 4.26 5.67
C ALA A 12 -19.55 5.37 4.61
N ASP A 13 -19.39 6.62 5.06
CA ASP A 13 -19.01 7.72 4.16
C ASP A 13 -17.66 7.37 3.49
N PRO A 14 -17.59 7.31 2.14
CA PRO A 14 -16.36 6.97 1.43
C PRO A 14 -15.16 7.83 1.83
N MET A 15 -15.38 9.11 2.17
CA MET A 15 -14.30 10.00 2.61
C MET A 15 -13.84 9.67 4.03
N ALA A 16 -14.79 9.38 4.94
CA ALA A 16 -14.47 8.93 6.29
C ALA A 16 -13.68 7.61 6.27
N LEU A 17 -14.13 6.63 5.47
CA LEU A 17 -13.46 5.34 5.29
C LEU A 17 -12.04 5.51 4.75
N ARG A 18 -11.86 6.28 3.68
CA ARG A 18 -10.53 6.63 3.14
C ARG A 18 -9.62 7.21 4.21
N ASN A 19 -10.12 8.19 4.97
CA ASN A 19 -9.32 8.89 5.96
C ASN A 19 -8.95 7.99 7.15
N ALA A 20 -9.87 7.12 7.57
CA ALA A 20 -9.63 6.11 8.59
C ALA A 20 -8.58 5.09 8.13
N PHE A 21 -8.69 4.59 6.90
CA PHE A 21 -7.72 3.68 6.30
C PHE A 21 -6.32 4.29 6.26
N LEU A 22 -6.17 5.54 5.79
CA LEU A 22 -4.87 6.21 5.76
C LEU A 22 -4.26 6.41 7.15
N LYS A 23 -5.07 6.77 8.15
CA LYS A 23 -4.63 6.87 9.55
C LYS A 23 -4.13 5.52 10.06
N TRP A 24 -4.90 4.46 9.83
CA TRP A 24 -4.56 3.10 10.21
C TRP A 24 -3.27 2.62 9.54
N GLN A 25 -3.17 2.75 8.22
CA GLN A 25 -1.98 2.36 7.45
C GLN A 25 -0.71 3.15 7.85
N CYS A 26 -0.85 4.41 8.27
CA CYS A 26 0.26 5.18 8.82
C CYS A 26 0.69 4.67 10.20
N LEU A 27 -0.28 4.39 11.08
CA LEU A 27 -0.01 3.87 12.42
C LEU A 27 0.68 2.51 12.36
N THR A 28 0.17 1.57 11.55
CA THR A 28 0.74 0.22 11.44
C THR A 28 2.17 0.25 10.89
N ARG A 29 2.43 1.09 9.88
CA ARG A 29 3.80 1.29 9.37
C ARG A 29 4.70 1.97 10.38
N GLN A 30 4.19 2.93 11.17
CA GLN A 30 4.96 3.55 12.24
C GLN A 30 5.36 2.54 13.31
N ILE A 31 4.45 1.65 13.71
CA ILE A 31 4.72 0.54 14.62
C ILE A 31 5.80 -0.36 14.01
N SER A 32 5.63 -0.79 12.75
CA SER A 32 6.59 -1.64 12.06
C SER A 32 8.02 -1.04 12.04
N VAL A 33 8.18 0.23 11.65
CA VAL A 33 9.52 0.84 11.59
C VAL A 33 10.15 1.07 12.96
N ARG A 34 9.36 1.37 14.00
CA ARG A 34 9.86 1.65 15.36
C ARG A 34 10.12 0.40 16.18
N GLN A 35 9.30 -0.63 16.04
CA GLN A 35 9.30 -1.80 16.92
C GLN A 35 9.77 -3.07 16.20
N ASN A 36 9.48 -3.21 14.90
CA ASN A 36 9.74 -4.44 14.14
C ASN A 36 10.83 -4.25 13.07
N GLN A 37 11.71 -3.27 13.25
CA GLN A 37 12.81 -2.96 12.33
C GLN A 37 12.35 -2.76 10.88
N GLY A 38 11.13 -2.26 10.65
CA GLY A 38 10.55 -2.04 9.34
C GLY A 38 10.19 -3.31 8.58
N ARG A 39 10.03 -4.45 9.25
CA ARG A 39 9.52 -5.68 8.64
C ARG A 39 8.01 -5.56 8.39
N PRO A 40 7.54 -5.86 7.17
CA PRO A 40 6.11 -5.85 6.88
C PRO A 40 5.39 -6.95 7.67
N ASP A 41 4.20 -6.62 8.16
CA ASP A 41 3.27 -7.53 8.82
C ASP A 41 1.99 -7.69 7.98
N GLU A 42 0.98 -8.39 8.51
CA GLU A 42 -0.30 -8.63 7.84
C GLU A 42 -1.03 -7.33 7.49
N ALA A 43 -0.89 -6.28 8.31
CA ALA A 43 -1.57 -5.00 8.11
C ALA A 43 -1.09 -4.24 6.86
N VAL A 44 0.08 -4.59 6.31
CA VAL A 44 0.61 -4.02 5.06
C VAL A 44 0.75 -5.03 3.94
N THR A 45 0.37 -6.29 4.20
CA THR A 45 0.49 -7.43 3.29
C THR A 45 -0.89 -8.00 2.94
N PRO A 46 -1.77 -7.24 2.26
CA PRO A 46 -3.13 -7.67 1.99
C PRO A 46 -3.19 -8.92 1.10
N ALA A 47 -4.27 -9.69 1.30
CA ALA A 47 -4.71 -10.67 0.33
C ALA A 47 -5.27 -9.96 -0.91
N VAL A 48 -4.94 -10.46 -2.09
CA VAL A 48 -5.47 -10.00 -3.38
C VAL A 48 -6.53 -10.98 -3.84
N ILE A 49 -7.78 -10.56 -3.89
CA ILE A 49 -8.89 -11.34 -4.44
C ILE A 49 -9.23 -10.75 -5.81
N LEU A 50 -9.08 -11.55 -6.88
CA LEU A 50 -9.41 -11.08 -8.23
C LEU A 50 -10.92 -10.98 -8.41
N LYS A 51 -11.36 -10.07 -9.29
CA LYS A 51 -12.79 -9.89 -9.57
C LYS A 51 -13.47 -11.22 -9.94
N GLY A 52 -14.56 -11.54 -9.24
CA GLY A 52 -15.35 -12.76 -9.46
C GLY A 52 -14.81 -14.00 -8.73
N GLN A 53 -13.73 -13.86 -7.96
CA GLN A 53 -13.22 -14.91 -7.08
C GLN A 53 -13.59 -14.61 -5.62
N THR A 54 -13.61 -15.65 -4.80
CA THR A 54 -13.82 -15.57 -3.34
C THR A 54 -12.53 -15.85 -2.58
N GLU A 55 -11.68 -16.72 -3.11
CA GLU A 55 -10.41 -17.10 -2.50
C GLU A 55 -9.30 -16.10 -2.83
N PRO A 56 -8.34 -15.89 -1.91
CA PRO A 56 -7.12 -15.13 -2.20
C PRO A 56 -6.33 -15.74 -3.36
N TYR A 57 -6.03 -14.92 -4.36
CA TYR A 57 -5.12 -15.27 -5.45
C TYR A 57 -3.66 -15.14 -5.01
N ASP A 58 -3.33 -14.13 -4.20
CA ASP A 58 -1.96 -13.80 -3.79
C ASP A 58 -1.95 -12.97 -2.49
N HIS A 59 -0.76 -12.78 -1.92
CA HIS A 59 -0.49 -11.78 -0.89
C HIS A 59 0.64 -10.86 -1.35
N ILE A 60 0.43 -9.55 -1.27
CA ILE A 60 1.39 -8.54 -1.78
C ILE A 60 1.81 -7.60 -0.67
N ILE A 61 3.09 -7.21 -0.62
CA ILE A 61 3.55 -6.16 0.31
C ILE A 61 3.28 -4.80 -0.34
N THR A 62 2.51 -3.96 0.35
CA THR A 62 2.12 -2.64 -0.16
C THR A 62 2.99 -1.52 0.39
N VAL A 63 3.38 -0.60 -0.49
CA VAL A 63 4.05 0.65 -0.16
C VAL A 63 3.03 1.79 -0.19
N LEU A 64 3.01 2.57 0.90
CA LEU A 64 2.24 3.80 1.04
C LEU A 64 3.15 5.00 0.78
N SER A 65 2.89 5.71 -0.31
CA SER A 65 3.72 6.81 -0.79
C SER A 65 3.08 8.17 -0.52
N LYS A 66 3.90 9.17 -0.19
CA LYS A 66 3.47 10.56 -0.08
C LYS A 66 2.87 11.05 -1.41
N THR A 67 1.96 12.01 -1.35
CA THR A 67 1.50 12.71 -2.56
C THR A 67 2.67 13.42 -3.24
N PRO A 68 2.58 13.73 -4.55
CA PRO A 68 3.66 14.43 -5.26
C PRO A 68 4.11 15.73 -4.57
N GLN A 69 3.16 16.48 -4.00
CA GLN A 69 3.41 17.75 -3.30
C GLN A 69 4.10 17.58 -1.93
N GLN A 70 4.13 16.36 -1.40
CA GLN A 70 4.71 16.03 -0.09
C GLN A 70 5.78 14.94 -0.22
N SER A 71 6.24 14.68 -1.45
CA SER A 71 7.13 13.57 -1.77
C SER A 71 8.52 13.78 -1.17
N LEU A 72 9.08 12.72 -0.58
CA LEU A 72 10.46 12.66 -0.11
C LEU A 72 11.38 11.90 -1.10
N LEU A 73 11.01 11.89 -2.38
CA LEU A 73 11.76 11.17 -3.39
C LEU A 73 13.24 11.59 -3.48
N PRO A 74 13.61 12.89 -3.45
CA PRO A 74 15.02 13.30 -3.43
C PRO A 74 15.80 12.74 -2.24
N GLU A 75 15.19 12.69 -1.06
CA GLU A 75 15.78 12.18 0.17
C GLU A 75 16.01 10.66 0.08
N LEU A 76 15.02 9.92 -0.41
CA LEU A 76 15.15 8.47 -0.64
C LEU A 76 16.29 8.17 -1.64
N GLN A 77 16.36 8.93 -2.73
CA GLN A 77 17.44 8.81 -3.73
C GLN A 77 18.81 9.11 -3.12
N HIS A 78 18.90 10.18 -2.33
CA HIS A 78 20.14 10.57 -1.66
C HIS A 78 20.62 9.44 -0.73
N LEU A 79 19.73 8.87 0.09
CA LEU A 79 20.06 7.75 0.98
C LEU A 79 20.59 6.53 0.23
N VAL A 80 19.97 6.15 -0.90
CA VAL A 80 20.44 5.02 -1.71
C VAL A 80 21.83 5.31 -2.32
N ARG A 81 22.07 6.53 -2.80
CA ARG A 81 23.32 6.91 -3.48
C ARG A 81 24.49 7.15 -2.52
N ARG A 82 24.20 7.52 -1.27
CA ARG A 82 25.22 7.88 -0.27
C ARG A 82 26.11 6.70 0.13
N THR A 83 25.59 5.47 0.09
CA THR A 83 26.34 4.28 0.50
C THR A 83 25.90 3.03 -0.25
N LEU A 84 26.88 2.17 -0.55
CA LEU A 84 26.64 0.84 -1.13
C LEU A 84 26.42 -0.23 -0.04
N ASP A 85 26.74 0.05 1.22
CA ASP A 85 26.52 -0.87 2.34
C ASP A 85 25.00 -1.01 2.63
N PRO A 86 24.42 -2.21 2.43
CA PRO A 86 23.01 -2.45 2.69
C PRO A 86 22.60 -2.25 4.14
N ALA A 87 23.48 -2.55 5.11
CA ALA A 87 23.18 -2.41 6.53
C ALA A 87 23.06 -0.93 6.91
N GLN A 88 24.01 -0.12 6.49
CA GLN A 88 23.97 1.33 6.71
C GLN A 88 22.77 1.97 5.99
N ARG A 89 22.47 1.55 4.76
CA ARG A 89 21.30 2.05 4.01
C ARG A 89 19.98 1.75 4.73
N ARG A 90 19.80 0.50 5.17
CA ARG A 90 18.64 0.08 5.95
C ARG A 90 18.51 0.90 7.23
N GLN A 91 19.60 1.08 7.97
CA GLN A 91 19.60 1.85 9.21
C GLN A 91 19.14 3.30 8.99
N LYS A 92 19.67 3.98 7.96
CA LYS A 92 19.25 5.36 7.63
C LYS A 92 17.82 5.45 7.12
N ALA A 93 17.34 4.44 6.41
CA ALA A 93 15.93 4.36 6.03
C ALA A 93 15.03 4.24 7.27
N LEU A 94 15.40 3.40 8.24
CA LEU A 94 14.65 3.26 9.49
C LEU A 94 14.63 4.55 10.28
N GLU A 95 15.77 5.25 10.41
CA GLU A 95 15.83 6.57 11.05
C GLU A 95 14.83 7.53 10.39
N LEU A 96 14.93 7.77 9.08
CA LEU A 96 14.04 8.67 8.33
C LEU A 96 12.56 8.32 8.51
N LEU A 97 12.19 7.04 8.37
CA LEU A 97 10.80 6.60 8.42
C LEU A 97 10.23 6.59 9.85
N SER A 98 11.08 6.41 10.86
CA SER A 98 10.67 6.33 12.27
C SER A 98 10.34 7.69 12.89
N GLU A 99 10.85 8.79 12.32
CA GLU A 99 10.66 10.14 12.81
C GLU A 99 9.21 10.65 12.60
N THR A 100 9.02 11.53 11.63
CA THR A 100 7.75 12.23 11.36
C THR A 100 7.04 11.74 10.11
N TYR A 101 7.66 10.81 9.37
CA TYR A 101 7.18 10.38 8.06
C TYR A 101 5.71 9.96 8.06
N TYR A 102 5.29 9.13 9.03
CA TYR A 102 3.91 8.63 9.14
C TYR A 102 2.97 9.49 10.01
N GLN A 103 3.39 10.66 10.51
CA GLN A 103 2.59 11.45 11.45
C GLN A 103 1.45 12.24 10.80
N LYS A 104 1.48 12.46 9.47
CA LYS A 104 0.47 13.22 8.73
C LYS A 104 -0.22 12.34 7.68
N PRO A 105 -1.26 11.56 8.04
CA PRO A 105 -1.91 10.62 7.12
C PRO A 105 -2.41 11.26 5.82
N MET A 106 -2.94 12.48 5.88
CA MET A 106 -3.50 13.17 4.71
C MET A 106 -2.45 13.69 3.72
N SER A 107 -1.16 13.55 4.04
CA SER A 107 -0.06 13.82 3.09
C SER A 107 0.30 12.62 2.22
N PHE A 108 -0.36 11.47 2.43
CA PHE A 108 -0.19 10.27 1.63
C PHE A 108 -1.20 10.18 0.50
N SER A 109 -0.77 9.59 -0.62
CA SER A 109 -1.70 9.10 -1.63
C SER A 109 -2.44 7.88 -1.08
N ASP A 110 -3.70 7.76 -1.45
CA ASP A 110 -4.50 6.56 -1.24
C ASP A 110 -4.22 5.45 -2.27
N ILE A 111 -3.47 5.75 -3.33
CA ILE A 111 -3.01 4.72 -4.27
C ILE A 111 -1.88 3.94 -3.62
N LEU A 112 -2.15 2.67 -3.36
CA LEU A 112 -1.15 1.72 -2.89
C LEU A 112 -0.35 1.18 -4.06
N THR A 113 0.88 0.74 -3.78
CA THR A 113 1.73 0.17 -4.83
C THR A 113 2.43 -1.10 -4.33
N ALA A 114 2.74 -2.01 -5.24
CA ALA A 114 3.54 -3.19 -4.95
C ALA A 114 4.56 -3.46 -6.06
N THR A 115 5.73 -3.97 -5.68
CA THR A 115 6.80 -4.36 -6.60
C THR A 115 6.70 -5.84 -6.94
N PHE A 116 6.95 -6.15 -8.22
CA PHE A 116 7.04 -7.51 -8.73
C PHE A 116 8.34 -7.68 -9.53
N PRO A 117 8.89 -8.90 -9.59
CA PRO A 117 10.02 -9.19 -10.49
C PRO A 117 9.67 -8.86 -11.95
N PRO A 118 10.69 -8.61 -12.80
CA PRO A 118 10.48 -8.46 -14.23
C PRO A 118 9.74 -9.67 -14.81
N GLN A 119 8.84 -9.43 -15.76
CA GLN A 119 8.07 -10.48 -16.45
C GLN A 119 7.28 -11.42 -15.50
N SER A 120 6.94 -10.96 -14.30
CA SER A 120 6.23 -11.77 -13.30
C SER A 120 4.87 -12.25 -13.85
N PRO A 121 4.65 -13.58 -13.96
CA PRO A 121 3.35 -14.12 -14.39
C PRO A 121 2.22 -13.71 -13.44
N ARG A 122 2.53 -13.64 -12.15
CA ARG A 122 1.64 -13.17 -11.08
C ARG A 122 1.21 -11.72 -11.28
N ALA A 123 2.16 -10.82 -11.56
CA ALA A 123 1.85 -9.43 -11.87
C ALA A 123 1.02 -9.30 -13.15
N ALA A 124 1.31 -10.12 -14.17
CA ALA A 124 0.56 -10.13 -15.42
C ALA A 124 -0.90 -10.58 -15.20
N ALA A 125 -1.14 -11.60 -14.38
CA ALA A 125 -2.48 -12.06 -14.02
C ALA A 125 -3.27 -10.99 -13.25
N ILE A 126 -2.66 -10.41 -12.21
CA ILE A 126 -3.27 -9.30 -11.44
C ILE A 126 -3.60 -8.13 -12.36
N ARG A 127 -2.65 -7.72 -13.22
CA ARG A 127 -2.85 -6.63 -14.19
C ARG A 127 -3.96 -6.91 -15.18
N LYS A 128 -4.07 -8.15 -15.69
CA LYS A 128 -5.09 -8.57 -16.65
C LYS A 128 -6.50 -8.55 -16.05
N ALA A 129 -6.64 -8.85 -14.75
CA ALA A 129 -7.93 -8.78 -14.07
C ALA A 129 -8.50 -7.34 -14.05
N GLY A 130 -7.62 -6.33 -14.06
CA GLY A 130 -7.98 -4.90 -14.12
C GLY A 130 -8.59 -4.34 -12.83
N HIS A 131 -9.25 -5.18 -12.04
CA HIS A 131 -9.78 -4.88 -10.72
C HIS A 131 -9.53 -6.04 -9.75
N CYS A 132 -9.34 -5.71 -8.48
CA CYS A 132 -9.25 -6.67 -7.38
C CYS A 132 -9.79 -6.06 -6.10
N ARG A 133 -10.07 -6.90 -5.12
CA ARG A 133 -10.25 -6.51 -3.73
C ARG A 133 -8.96 -6.77 -2.97
N LEU A 134 -8.47 -5.78 -2.24
CA LEU A 134 -7.40 -5.93 -1.27
C LEU A 134 -8.03 -6.11 0.12
N VAL A 135 -7.73 -7.22 0.77
CA VAL A 135 -8.20 -7.49 2.14
C VAL A 135 -7.05 -7.34 3.10
N PHE A 136 -7.14 -6.32 3.95
CA PHE A 136 -6.17 -6.02 4.99
C PHE A 136 -6.72 -6.45 6.34
N SER A 137 -5.86 -6.98 7.21
CA SER A 137 -6.21 -7.30 8.59
C SER A 137 -5.05 -6.99 9.53
N GLY A 138 -5.35 -6.46 10.71
CA GLY A 138 -4.37 -6.30 11.77
C GLY A 138 -4.79 -5.29 12.83
N TYR A 139 -4.30 -5.45 14.05
CA TYR A 139 -4.55 -4.54 15.17
C TYR A 139 -6.05 -4.32 15.46
N GLY A 140 -6.86 -5.38 15.32
CA GLY A 140 -8.31 -5.33 15.57
C GLY A 140 -9.13 -4.61 14.50
N GLN A 141 -8.54 -4.29 13.36
CA GLN A 141 -9.21 -3.63 12.24
C GLN A 141 -8.97 -4.41 10.94
N SER A 142 -10.02 -4.52 10.13
CA SER A 142 -9.99 -5.07 8.77
C SER A 142 -10.51 -4.04 7.78
N TYR A 143 -9.98 -4.09 6.55
CA TYR A 143 -10.43 -3.28 5.42
C TYR A 143 -10.53 -4.14 4.17
N GLN A 144 -11.66 -4.04 3.48
CA GLN A 144 -11.88 -4.62 2.17
C GLN A 144 -11.93 -3.48 1.15
N ILE A 145 -10.84 -3.29 0.42
CA ILE A 145 -10.68 -2.16 -0.50
C ILE A 145 -10.82 -2.66 -1.94
N GLU A 146 -11.88 -2.26 -2.62
CA GLU A 146 -12.03 -2.49 -4.05
C GLU A 146 -11.08 -1.56 -4.80
N CYS A 147 -10.30 -2.11 -5.73
CA CYS A 147 -9.22 -1.39 -6.39
C CYS A 147 -9.28 -1.58 -7.91
N LYS A 148 -9.03 -0.49 -8.63
CA LYS A 148 -8.59 -0.53 -10.02
C LYS A 148 -7.08 -0.68 -10.10
N ILE A 149 -6.62 -1.56 -10.98
CA ILE A 149 -5.21 -1.91 -11.09
C ILE A 149 -4.57 -1.15 -12.25
N TRP A 150 -3.36 -0.63 -12.02
CA TRP A 150 -2.54 0.12 -12.98
C TRP A 150 -1.12 -0.42 -13.03
N ALA A 151 -0.51 -0.49 -14.21
CA ALA A 151 0.93 -0.65 -14.32
C ALA A 151 1.54 0.74 -14.40
N LEU A 152 2.42 1.08 -13.46
CA LEU A 152 3.03 2.40 -13.40
C LEU A 152 4.25 2.46 -14.31
N THR A 153 4.43 3.58 -15.02
CA THR A 153 5.61 3.82 -15.84
C THR A 153 6.75 4.39 -14.98
N LYS A 154 8.00 4.26 -15.43
CA LYS A 154 9.17 4.80 -14.71
C LYS A 154 9.13 6.33 -14.50
N LYS A 155 8.30 7.06 -15.27
CA LYS A 155 8.09 8.51 -15.13
C LYS A 155 7.04 8.87 -14.07
N ASN A 156 6.23 7.91 -13.62
CA ASN A 156 5.23 8.15 -12.59
C ASN A 156 5.91 8.37 -11.23
N THR A 157 5.46 9.36 -10.47
CA THR A 157 6.04 9.71 -9.17
C THR A 157 5.87 8.60 -8.13
N LEU A 158 4.75 7.89 -8.13
CA LEU A 158 4.51 6.74 -7.25
C LEU A 158 5.40 5.56 -7.63
N TYR A 159 5.67 5.35 -8.94
CA TYR A 159 6.67 4.37 -9.36
C TYR A 159 8.02 4.69 -8.72
N GLN A 160 8.49 5.93 -8.87
CA GLN A 160 9.80 6.33 -8.39
C GLN A 160 9.87 6.23 -6.85
N ALA A 161 8.89 6.77 -6.13
CA ALA A 161 8.83 6.69 -4.68
C ALA A 161 8.91 5.23 -4.19
N THR A 162 8.13 4.33 -4.80
CA THR A 162 8.09 2.91 -4.43
C THR A 162 9.39 2.19 -4.78
N PHE A 163 9.97 2.45 -5.95
CA PHE A 163 11.24 1.86 -6.35
C PHE A 163 12.37 2.26 -5.39
N TRP A 164 12.53 3.56 -5.13
CA TRP A 164 13.59 4.07 -4.27
C TRP A 164 13.37 3.67 -2.81
N HIS A 165 12.13 3.65 -2.33
CA HIS A 165 11.78 3.10 -1.02
C HIS A 165 12.22 1.64 -0.90
N ASN A 166 11.83 0.77 -1.83
CA ASN A 166 12.13 -0.65 -1.73
C ASN A 166 13.63 -0.95 -1.90
N LEU A 167 14.36 -0.16 -2.69
CA LEU A 167 15.80 -0.29 -2.85
C LEU A 167 16.60 0.05 -1.57
N LEU A 168 15.99 0.77 -0.61
CA LEU A 168 16.56 0.99 0.72
C LEU A 168 16.60 -0.30 1.56
N PHE A 169 15.62 -1.18 1.35
CA PHE A 169 15.44 -2.41 2.15
C PHE A 169 15.83 -3.68 1.40
N ASN A 170 15.83 -3.63 0.06
CA ASN A 170 16.21 -4.73 -0.83
C ASN A 170 17.28 -4.24 -1.81
N PRO A 171 18.58 -4.40 -1.49
CA PRO A 171 19.67 -3.99 -2.38
C PRO A 171 19.72 -4.79 -3.70
N ALA A 172 19.06 -5.96 -3.76
CA ALA A 172 18.97 -6.80 -4.94
C ALA A 172 17.72 -6.51 -5.80
N LEU A 173 17.02 -5.40 -5.55
CA LEU A 173 15.84 -5.02 -6.35
C LEU A 173 16.24 -4.81 -7.81
N HIS A 174 15.60 -5.54 -8.72
CA HIS A 174 15.91 -5.48 -10.14
C HIS A 174 15.57 -4.10 -10.74
N PRO A 175 16.40 -3.50 -11.61
CA PRO A 175 16.14 -2.17 -12.21
C PRO A 175 14.88 -2.12 -13.10
N ASP A 176 14.46 -3.27 -13.62
CA ASP A 176 13.23 -3.46 -14.39
C ASP A 176 12.10 -4.10 -13.57
N THR A 177 12.12 -3.94 -12.24
CA THR A 177 10.99 -4.35 -11.40
C THR A 177 9.70 -3.72 -11.95
N MET A 178 8.64 -4.52 -12.00
CA MET A 178 7.32 -4.03 -12.34
C MET A 178 6.69 -3.43 -11.09
N ILE A 179 6.00 -2.29 -11.23
CA ILE A 179 5.25 -1.68 -10.13
C ILE A 179 3.79 -1.56 -10.55
N LEU A 180 2.92 -2.21 -9.79
CA LEU A 180 1.48 -2.06 -9.93
C LEU A 180 0.97 -1.04 -8.91
N GLY A 181 0.07 -0.17 -9.35
CA GLY A 181 -0.73 0.71 -8.52
C GLY A 181 -2.13 0.14 -8.34
N PHE A 182 -2.66 0.28 -7.12
CA PHE A 182 -3.98 -0.15 -6.71
C PHE A 182 -4.72 1.11 -6.27
N GLU A 183 -5.57 1.62 -7.16
CA GLU A 183 -6.37 2.81 -6.93
C GLU A 183 -7.71 2.43 -6.29
N PRO A 184 -7.99 2.85 -5.04
CA PRO A 184 -9.21 2.48 -4.34
C PRO A 184 -10.48 3.07 -4.96
N ASP A 185 -11.54 2.27 -5.00
CA ASP A 185 -12.93 2.70 -5.14
C ASP A 185 -13.58 2.69 -3.75
N TRP A 186 -13.47 3.82 -3.06
CA TRP A 186 -13.97 3.98 -1.69
C TRP A 186 -15.48 3.79 -1.58
N THR A 187 -16.23 3.98 -2.67
CA THR A 187 -17.69 3.79 -2.67
C THR A 187 -18.10 2.33 -2.59
N LYS A 188 -17.18 1.41 -2.93
CA LYS A 188 -17.40 -0.05 -2.88
C LYS A 188 -16.54 -0.74 -1.83
N SER A 189 -15.83 0.03 -1.03
CA SER A 189 -14.93 -0.47 0.00
C SER A 189 -15.62 -0.50 1.36
N THR A 190 -15.16 -1.35 2.26
CA THR A 190 -15.72 -1.50 3.61
C THR A 190 -14.63 -1.72 4.67
N SER A 191 -15.01 -1.65 5.94
CA SER A 191 -14.15 -1.93 7.08
C SER A 191 -14.90 -2.66 8.17
N GLU A 192 -14.16 -3.39 9.00
CA GLU A 192 -14.67 -4.05 10.20
C GLU A 192 -13.72 -3.80 11.38
N PRO A 193 -14.19 -3.15 12.48
CA PRO A 193 -15.51 -2.52 12.63
C PRO A 193 -15.76 -1.38 11.61
N LEU A 194 -17.04 -1.01 11.45
CA LEU A 194 -17.46 0.09 10.57
C LEU A 194 -16.93 1.43 11.12
N VAL A 195 -16.48 2.31 10.21
CA VAL A 195 -16.02 3.68 10.54
C VAL A 195 -16.99 4.74 10.06
#